data_AF-A0A395MPX5-F1
#
_entry.id   AF-A0A395MPX5-F1
#
_cell.length_a   1.000
_cell.length_b   1.000
_cell.length_c   1.000
_cell.angle_alpha   90.00
_cell.angle_beta   90.00
_cell.angle_gamma   90.00
#
_symmetry.space_group_name_H-M   'P 1'
#
loop_
_entity.id
_entity.type
_entity.pdbx_description
1 polymer ?
#
loop_
_entity_poly.entity_id
_entity_poly.type
_entity_poly.pdbx_seq_one_letter_code
_entity_poly.pdbx_strand_id
1 'polypeptide(L)'
;MGANLSSTFVPDLSGVVISPEDRHADMFLGIFWAASLYACAMIFSTCALIDRWKGPYDRVRTGGGSVLGALLLSTAWPVVMAYLIFSPADVD
;
A
#
# COMPACT_ATOMS: atom_id res chain seq x y z
N MET A 1 -13.69 -16.99 26.76
CA MET A 1 -13.50 -17.30 28.20
C MET A 1 -14.38 -16.33 28.98
N GLY A 2 -15.39 -16.82 29.71
CA GLY A 2 -16.42 -15.99 30.35
C GLY A 2 -15.90 -15.24 31.59
N ALA A 3 -16.13 -13.93 31.63
CA ALA A 3 -15.80 -13.10 32.78
C ALA A 3 -16.86 -13.24 33.87
N ASN A 4 -16.43 -13.27 35.13
CA ASN A 4 -17.31 -13.24 36.30
C ASN A 4 -17.94 -11.85 36.43
N LEU A 5 -19.23 -11.73 36.12
CA LEU A 5 -20.01 -10.49 36.10
C LEU A 5 -20.24 -9.83 37.49
N SER A 6 -19.75 -10.45 38.57
CA SER A 6 -19.88 -9.92 39.94
C SER A 6 -18.61 -9.26 40.49
N SER A 7 -17.50 -9.31 39.75
CA SER A 7 -16.22 -8.77 40.19
C SER A 7 -16.02 -7.33 39.68
N THR A 8 -15.80 -6.38 40.58
CA THR A 8 -15.37 -5.00 40.25
C THR A 8 -13.86 -4.88 40.06
N PHE A 9 -13.11 -5.96 40.28
CA PHE A 9 -11.67 -6.01 40.06
C PHE A 9 -11.40 -6.02 38.55
N VAL A 10 -10.92 -4.88 38.03
CA VAL A 10 -10.37 -4.76 36.69
C VAL A 10 -8.91 -5.19 36.77
N PRO A 11 -8.52 -6.36 36.22
CA PRO A 11 -7.12 -6.75 36.17
C PRO A 11 -6.35 -5.74 35.33
N ASP A 12 -5.32 -5.14 35.91
CA ASP A 12 -4.44 -4.23 35.18
C ASP A 12 -3.67 -5.02 34.11
N LEU A 13 -4.10 -4.87 32.86
CA LEU A 13 -3.49 -5.52 31.70
C LEU A 13 -2.29 -4.73 31.15
N SER A 14 -1.98 -3.55 31.72
CA SER A 14 -0.92 -2.66 31.21
C SER A 14 0.50 -3.23 31.34
N GLY A 15 0.69 -4.24 32.20
CA GLY A 15 1.95 -4.97 32.38
C GLY A 15 1.98 -6.38 31.77
N VAL A 16 0.95 -6.77 31.01
CA VAL A 16 0.90 -8.11 30.41
C VAL A 16 1.92 -8.19 29.28
N VAL A 17 2.97 -8.96 29.52
CA VAL A 17 3.96 -9.31 28.50
C VAL A 17 3.23 -10.10 27.41
N ILE A 18 3.15 -9.49 26.22
CA ILE A 18 2.69 -10.13 24.98
C ILE A 18 3.38 -11.50 24.89
N SER A 19 2.59 -12.57 24.77
CA SER A 19 3.13 -13.92 24.60
C SER A 19 4.04 -13.93 23.35
N PRO A 20 5.13 -14.71 23.32
CA PRO A 20 6.00 -14.79 22.15
C PRO A 20 5.22 -15.06 20.84
N GLU A 21 4.13 -15.81 20.93
CA GLU A 21 3.20 -16.10 19.85
C GLU A 21 2.42 -14.86 19.40
N ASP A 22 1.86 -14.09 20.35
CA ASP A 22 1.14 -12.85 20.07
C ASP A 22 2.05 -11.80 19.42
N ARG A 23 3.35 -11.77 19.76
CA ARG A 23 4.33 -10.86 19.14
C ARG A 23 4.53 -11.15 17.65
N HIS A 24 4.59 -12.42 17.27
CA HIS A 24 4.70 -12.79 15.86
C HIS A 24 3.42 -12.46 15.09
N ALA A 25 2.26 -12.70 15.69
CA ALA A 25 0.98 -12.35 15.10
C ALA A 25 0.86 -10.85 14.83
N ASP A 26 1.26 -10.01 15.78
CA ASP A 26 1.24 -8.55 15.64
C ASP A 26 2.23 -8.08 14.55
N MET A 27 3.42 -8.67 14.49
CA MET A 27 4.39 -8.42 13.42
C MET A 27 3.83 -8.78 12.04
N PHE A 28 3.21 -9.95 11.89
CA PHE A 28 2.60 -10.36 10.62
C PHE A 28 1.44 -9.43 10.24
N LEU A 29 0.62 -9.01 11.20
CA LEU A 29 -0.44 -8.06 10.97
C LEU A 29 0.11 -6.73 10.41
N GLY A 30 1.18 -6.22 11.01
CA GLY A 30 1.88 -5.03 10.53
C GLY A 30 2.42 -5.22 9.09
N ILE A 31 3.03 -6.37 8.80
CA ILE A 31 3.55 -6.69 7.46
C ILE A 31 2.41 -6.76 6.44
N PHE A 32 1.29 -7.42 6.76
CA PHE A 32 0.16 -7.53 5.83
C PHE A 32 -0.45 -6.17 5.53
N TRP A 33 -0.64 -5.33 6.54
CA TRP A 33 -1.10 -3.95 6.33
C TRP A 33 -0.13 -3.14 5.47
N ALA A 34 1.17 -3.20 5.77
CA ALA A 34 2.18 -2.50 4.99
C ALA A 34 2.22 -3.00 3.53
N ALA A 35 2.14 -4.31 3.31
CA ALA A 35 2.10 -4.92 1.99
C ALA A 35 0.83 -4.52 1.21
N SER A 36 -0.33 -4.46 1.87
CA SER A 36 -1.58 -4.00 1.25
C SER A 36 -1.47 -2.54 0.81
N LEU A 37 -0.99 -1.65 1.70
CA LEU A 37 -0.79 -0.23 1.37
C LEU A 37 0.23 -0.05 0.24
N TYR A 38 1.31 -0.82 0.28
CA TYR A 38 2.33 -0.84 -0.77
C TYR A 38 1.72 -1.27 -2.12
N ALA A 39 0.92 -2.33 -2.15
CA ALA A 39 0.24 -2.80 -3.36
C ALA A 39 -0.74 -1.74 -3.91
N CYS A 40 -1.50 -1.08 -3.03
CA CYS A 40 -2.38 0.03 -3.44
C CYS A 40 -1.58 1.17 -4.09
N ALA A 41 -0.45 1.57 -3.51
CA ALA A 41 0.40 2.62 -4.07
C ALA A 41 1.00 2.21 -5.43
N MET A 42 1.43 0.95 -5.55
CA MET A 42 1.88 0.33 -6.81
C MET A 42 0.83 0.41 -7.91
N ILE A 43 -0.43 0.06 -7.60
CA ILE A 43 -1.54 0.11 -8.57
C ILE A 43 -1.81 1.56 -8.99
N PHE A 44 -1.86 2.48 -8.02
CA PHE A 44 -2.09 3.90 -8.31
C PHE A 44 -0.99 4.48 -9.20
N SER A 45 0.28 4.21 -8.90
CA SER A 45 1.39 4.67 -9.74
C SER A 45 1.38 4.05 -11.12
N THR A 46 0.95 2.80 -11.24
CA THR A 46 0.81 2.12 -12.53
C THR A 46 -0.22 2.84 -13.40
N CYS A 47 -1.41 3.11 -12.85
CA CYS A 47 -2.46 3.83 -13.58
C CYS A 47 -1.99 5.24 -13.98
N ALA A 48 -1.42 5.99 -13.04
CA ALA A 48 -0.96 7.36 -13.30
C ALA A 48 0.14 7.42 -14.38
N LEU A 49 1.04 6.43 -14.41
CA LEU A 49 2.08 6.33 -15.42
C LEU A 49 1.52 5.95 -16.80
N ILE A 50 0.55 5.04 -16.84
CA ILE A 50 -0.15 4.67 -18.08
C ILE A 50 -0.91 5.86 -18.65
N ASP A 51 -1.66 6.58 -17.81
CA ASP A 51 -2.42 7.77 -18.22
C ASP A 51 -1.50 8.83 -18.82
N ARG A 52 -0.30 8.99 -18.25
CA ARG A 52 0.73 9.86 -18.82
C ARG A 52 1.21 9.38 -20.19
N TRP A 53 1.52 8.09 -20.36
CA TRP A 53 2.01 7.55 -21.64
C TRP A 53 0.96 7.62 -22.76
N LYS A 54 -0.31 7.50 -22.39
CA LYS A 54 -1.47 7.69 -23.26
C LYS A 54 -1.48 9.07 -23.93
N GLY A 55 -0.98 10.07 -23.21
CA GLY A 55 -1.00 11.47 -23.58
C GLY A 55 -2.40 12.09 -23.55
N PRO A 56 -2.52 13.41 -23.77
CA PRO A 56 -3.81 14.07 -23.90
C PRO A 56 -4.55 13.49 -25.12
N TYR A 57 -5.81 13.10 -24.92
CA TYR A 57 -6.72 12.52 -25.94
C TYR A 57 -6.41 11.08 -26.39
N ASP A 58 -5.77 10.24 -25.57
CA ASP A 58 -5.60 8.81 -25.93
C ASP A 58 -4.81 8.60 -27.25
N ARG A 59 -3.91 9.52 -27.59
CA ARG A 59 -3.20 9.50 -28.88
C ARG A 59 -2.31 8.26 -29.02
N VAL A 60 -1.80 7.74 -27.91
CA VAL A 60 -0.96 6.53 -27.87
C VAL A 60 -1.78 5.35 -27.36
N ARG A 61 -1.94 4.30 -28.19
CA ARG A 61 -2.60 3.06 -27.77
C ARG A 61 -1.77 2.34 -26.69
N THR A 62 -2.29 2.29 -25.48
CA THR A 62 -1.74 1.51 -24.37
C THR A 62 -2.08 0.03 -24.54
N GLY A 63 -1.08 -0.81 -24.82
CA GLY A 63 -1.24 -2.27 -24.95
C GLY A 63 -0.79 -3.03 -23.70
N GLY A 64 -0.92 -4.35 -23.70
CA GLY A 64 -0.51 -5.20 -22.56
C GLY A 64 0.96 -5.07 -22.17
N GLY A 65 1.85 -4.79 -23.13
CA GLY A 65 3.27 -4.50 -22.86
C GLY A 65 3.48 -3.20 -22.08
N SER A 66 2.70 -2.16 -22.38
CA SER A 66 2.70 -0.90 -21.62
C SER A 66 2.22 -1.14 -20.19
N VAL A 67 1.17 -1.94 -20.00
CA VAL A 67 0.66 -2.27 -18.66
C VAL A 67 1.71 -3.01 -17.84
N LEU A 68 2.36 -4.03 -18.41
CA LEU A 68 3.41 -4.78 -17.72
C LEU A 68 4.64 -3.90 -17.41
N GLY A 69 5.07 -3.06 -18.36
CA GLY A 69 6.17 -2.12 -18.13
C GLY A 69 5.87 -1.12 -17.01
N ALA A 70 4.65 -0.55 -17.00
CA ALA A 70 4.23 0.39 -15.96
C ALA A 70 4.12 -0.28 -14.59
N LEU A 71 3.66 -1.53 -14.52
CA LEU A 71 3.57 -2.31 -13.29
C LEU A 71 4.97 -2.61 -12.73
N LEU A 72 5.91 -3.03 -13.58
CA LEU A 72 7.29 -3.31 -13.17
C LEU A 72 7.99 -2.06 -12.63
N LEU A 73 7.84 -0.92 -13.31
CA LEU A 73 8.40 0.36 -12.85
C LEU A 73 7.76 0.83 -11.54
N SER A 74 6.47 0.56 -11.37
CA SER A 74 5.72 0.91 -10.16
C SER A 74 6.18 0.17 -8.91
N THR A 75 7.00 -0.88 -9.02
CA THR A 75 7.60 -1.50 -7.83
C THR A 75 8.45 -0.47 -7.05
N ALA A 76 8.99 0.52 -7.74
CA ALA A 76 9.59 1.71 -7.15
C ALA A 76 8.60 2.90 -7.11
N TRP A 77 7.35 2.67 -6.68
CA TRP A 77 6.28 3.68 -6.70
C TRP A 77 6.65 5.06 -6.12
N PRO A 78 7.48 5.21 -5.05
CA PRO A 78 7.82 6.55 -4.55
C PRO A 78 8.65 7.34 -5.56
N VAL A 79 9.53 6.65 -6.30
CA VAL A 79 10.35 7.25 -7.36
C VAL A 79 9.48 7.62 -8.56
N VAL A 80 8.54 6.73 -8.94
CA VAL A 80 7.57 7.02 -10.00
C VAL A 80 6.69 8.21 -9.63
N MET A 81 6.20 8.28 -8.40
CA MET A 81 5.42 9.43 -7.90
C MET A 81 6.24 10.72 -7.92
N ALA A 82 7.48 10.69 -7.44
CA ALA A 82 8.37 11.84 -7.52
C ALA A 82 8.57 12.28 -8.98
N TYR A 83 8.80 11.34 -9.89
CA TYR A 83 8.90 11.62 -11.32
C TYR A 83 7.64 12.29 -11.88
N LEU A 84 6.46 11.78 -11.55
CA LEU A 84 5.19 12.36 -12.01
C LEU A 84 4.94 13.76 -11.43
N ILE A 85 5.38 14.03 -10.20
CA ILE A 85 5.25 15.34 -9.54
C ILE A 85 6.22 16.37 -10.13
N PHE A 86 7.50 16.01 -10.31
CA PHE A 86 8.54 16.95 -10.72
C PHE A 86 8.68 17.09 -12.23
N SER A 87 8.12 16.18 -13.00
CA SER A 87 8.01 16.26 -14.46
C SER A 87 6.53 16.14 -14.83
N PRO A 88 5.72 17.20 -14.70
CA PRO A 88 4.34 17.16 -15.17
C PRO A 88 4.30 16.90 -16.69
N ALA A 89 3.22 16.30 -17.19
CA ALA A 89 3.00 16.19 -18.62
C ALA A 89 2.67 17.59 -19.19
N ASP A 90 3.39 18.01 -20.23
CA ASP A 90 3.15 19.30 -20.88
C ASP A 90 1.71 19.35 -21.42
N VAL A 91 1.01 20.43 -21.10
CA VAL A 91 -0.38 20.68 -21.50
C VAL A 91 -0.36 21.58 -22.73
N ASP A 92 -0.01 21.00 -23.88
CA ASP A 92 -0.14 21.65 -25.20
C ASP A 92 -1.45 21.24 -25.91
#